data_AF-A0A938UL18-F1
#
_entry.id   AF-A0A938UL18-F1
#
_cell.length_a   1.000
_cell.length_b   1.000
_cell.length_c   1.000
_cell.angle_alpha   90.00
_cell.angle_beta   90.00
_cell.angle_gamma   90.00
#
_symmetry.space_group_name_H-M   'P 1'
#
loop_
_entity.id
_entity.type
_entity.pdbx_description
1 polymer ?
#
loop_
_entity_poly.entity_id
_entity_poly.type
_entity_poly.pdbx_seq_one_letter_code
_entity_poly.pdbx_strand_id
1 'polypeptide(L)'
;MRPVATAATDPGTVRGDNADGYVADDVHGVYAVADGSSGPPGELACRLVLQAVADRAGKVQRAALAAVCGEVDPSTGRRAVLDALSTLFQDVHADLLALVHERRDLRGATTTATIAVWDGRGVYIAHVGDCRLYLLHDRDLRQLTVDHTMVEDLVRMGHLRAEEAASHRLRGVVSRSVGESSHCKVDLGYVEVAPGDRLLLVSDGVSDYLSGDELWKVLWPGGSAHAIVTDALKAGSADNVTAVVVHLPEPGVPTTVISSVSEVLQHTERLDLLAGLSFCRHLRTDELMTVLRYVHEVQLLPGTTVFRQGDAGSDVYLVAKGKLAVEVDGQQVTTLGVGAHFGEIALVSGQARSATIRAVEPARILRLSRDDFFDLSQRDQSVAVKILWSFAQTLAGRVTDLSTQLADWKSHSAPRASDASRTMPMTAVPDPSLLGKKR
;
A
#
# COMPACT_ATOMS: atom_id res chain seq x y z
N MET A 1 -12.75 -8.87 -0.15
CA MET A 1 -12.85 -9.02 1.31
C MET A 1 -13.53 -7.79 1.89
N ARG A 2 -14.36 -7.97 2.91
CA ARG A 2 -14.99 -6.85 3.62
C ARG A 2 -14.51 -6.87 5.07
N PRO A 3 -14.27 -5.70 5.68
CA PRO A 3 -14.12 -5.59 7.12
C PRO A 3 -15.37 -6.13 7.81
N VAL A 4 -15.17 -6.60 9.04
CA VAL A 4 -16.26 -7.07 9.89
C VAL A 4 -16.20 -6.28 11.19
N ALA A 5 -17.27 -5.54 11.47
CA ALA A 5 -17.35 -4.78 12.71
C ALA A 5 -18.27 -5.43 13.74
N THR A 6 -17.93 -5.23 15.00
CA THR A 6 -18.87 -5.33 16.12
C THR A 6 -19.02 -3.95 16.72
N ALA A 7 -20.23 -3.58 17.10
CA ALA A 7 -20.52 -2.29 17.72
C ALA A 7 -21.45 -2.49 18.91
N ALA A 8 -21.32 -1.62 19.91
CA ALA A 8 -22.17 -1.60 21.08
C ALA A 8 -22.24 -0.17 21.63
N THR A 9 -23.42 0.20 22.15
CA THR A 9 -23.65 1.45 22.86
C THR A 9 -24.55 1.17 24.06
N ASP A 10 -24.28 1.81 25.18
CA ASP A 10 -25.05 1.67 26.42
C ASP A 10 -25.21 3.05 27.08
N PRO A 11 -26.41 3.41 27.58
CA PRO A 11 -26.60 4.69 28.28
C PRO A 11 -25.77 4.82 29.56
N GLY A 12 -25.23 3.72 30.09
CA GLY A 12 -24.52 3.71 31.36
C GLY A 12 -25.47 3.54 32.54
N THR A 13 -24.89 3.48 33.74
CA THR A 13 -25.64 3.18 34.98
C THR A 13 -26.22 4.42 35.67
N VAL A 14 -25.83 5.62 35.24
CA VAL A 14 -26.16 6.89 35.89
C VAL A 14 -27.00 7.82 35.01
N ARG A 15 -26.83 7.78 33.68
CA ARG A 15 -27.58 8.63 32.74
C ARG A 15 -28.95 8.01 32.45
N GLY A 16 -29.95 8.87 32.22
CA GLY A 16 -31.30 8.46 31.82
C GLY A 16 -31.49 8.32 30.30
N ASP A 17 -30.62 8.96 29.52
CA ASP A 17 -30.66 9.03 28.05
C ASP A 17 -29.28 8.65 27.48
N ASN A 18 -29.23 8.26 26.21
CA ASN A 18 -27.99 7.97 25.48
C ASN A 18 -27.77 9.00 24.36
N ALA A 19 -26.83 9.91 24.55
CA ALA A 19 -26.43 10.92 23.57
C ALA A 19 -25.27 10.45 22.67
N ASP A 20 -24.74 9.25 22.90
CA ASP A 20 -23.77 8.61 22.00
C ASP A 20 -24.45 7.89 20.84
N GLY A 21 -23.67 7.63 19.81
CA GLY A 21 -24.04 6.68 18.77
C GLY A 21 -22.86 6.25 17.92
N TYR A 22 -23.15 5.34 16.98
CA TYR A 22 -22.16 4.85 16.04
C TYR A 22 -22.73 4.60 14.64
N VAL A 23 -21.83 4.54 13.66
CA VAL A 23 -22.05 3.94 12.35
C VAL A 23 -21.07 2.77 12.21
N ALA A 24 -21.58 1.61 11.80
CA ALA A 24 -20.78 0.43 11.48
C ALA A 24 -21.27 -0.15 10.15
N ASP A 25 -20.71 0.36 9.05
CA ASP A 25 -21.08 -0.01 7.69
C ASP A 25 -19.97 -0.85 7.03
N ASP A 26 -20.02 -2.16 7.25
CA ASP A 26 -19.11 -3.14 6.66
C ASP A 26 -19.18 -3.19 5.13
N VAL A 27 -20.31 -2.77 4.54
CA VAL A 27 -20.51 -2.77 3.08
C VAL A 27 -19.66 -1.66 2.45
N HIS A 28 -19.72 -0.46 3.03
CA HIS A 28 -19.00 0.69 2.54
C HIS A 28 -17.63 0.89 3.22
N GLY A 29 -17.31 0.11 4.25
CA GLY A 29 -16.08 0.27 5.03
C GLY A 29 -16.03 1.60 5.77
N VAL A 30 -17.18 2.09 6.24
CA VAL A 30 -17.32 3.39 6.93
C VAL A 30 -17.74 3.15 8.37
N TYR A 31 -16.98 3.71 9.30
CA TYR A 31 -17.20 3.57 10.74
C TYR A 31 -17.15 4.93 11.40
N ALA A 32 -18.00 5.15 12.39
CA ALA A 32 -17.96 6.36 13.18
C ALA A 32 -18.44 6.12 14.60
N VAL A 33 -17.91 6.91 15.53
CA VAL A 33 -18.48 7.11 16.87
C VAL A 33 -18.64 8.60 17.08
N ALA A 34 -19.77 9.00 17.69
CA ALA A 34 -20.07 10.36 18.05
C ALA A 34 -20.65 10.39 19.46
N ASP A 35 -20.29 11.43 20.20
CA ASP A 35 -20.75 11.69 21.56
C ASP A 35 -21.32 13.12 21.61
N GLY A 36 -22.62 13.18 21.87
CA GLY A 36 -23.39 14.42 21.95
C GLY A 36 -23.37 15.01 23.36
N SER A 37 -23.44 16.34 23.46
CA SER A 37 -23.64 17.01 24.74
C SER A 37 -24.87 16.47 25.50
N SER A 38 -24.87 16.58 26.82
CA SER A 38 -25.89 15.89 27.63
C SER A 38 -27.35 16.27 27.26
N GLY A 39 -28.21 15.25 27.19
CA GLY A 39 -29.65 15.38 27.01
C GLY A 39 -30.12 15.45 25.55
N PRO A 40 -31.42 15.74 25.32
CA PRO A 40 -32.01 15.71 23.99
C PRO A 40 -31.32 16.58 22.91
N PRO A 41 -30.75 17.76 23.24
CA PRO A 41 -30.01 18.55 22.26
C PRO A 41 -28.78 17.85 21.70
N GLY A 42 -27.96 17.18 22.52
CA GLY A 42 -26.80 16.47 22.01
C GLY A 42 -27.15 15.12 21.38
N GLU A 43 -28.19 14.43 21.85
CA GLU A 43 -28.72 13.25 21.13
C GLU A 43 -29.10 13.61 19.67
N LEU A 44 -29.73 14.77 19.48
CA LEU A 44 -30.02 15.29 18.14
C LEU A 44 -28.73 15.59 17.36
N ALA A 45 -27.77 16.29 17.97
CA ALA A 45 -26.50 16.64 17.32
C ALA A 45 -25.74 15.39 16.86
N CYS A 46 -25.61 14.40 17.75
CA CYS A 46 -25.00 13.09 17.48
C CYS A 46 -25.72 12.38 16.32
N ARG A 47 -27.06 12.27 16.37
CA ARG A 47 -27.84 11.68 15.28
C ARG A 47 -27.62 12.38 13.94
N LEU A 48 -27.56 13.71 13.90
CA LEU A 48 -27.36 14.45 12.65
C LEU A 48 -26.01 14.14 12.01
N VAL A 49 -24.93 14.10 12.80
CA VAL A 49 -23.61 13.73 12.29
C VAL A 49 -23.60 12.29 11.78
N LEU A 50 -24.08 11.33 12.57
CA LEU A 50 -24.07 9.92 12.20
C LEU A 50 -24.96 9.63 10.98
N GLN A 51 -26.12 10.30 10.87
CA GLN A 51 -26.98 10.20 9.70
C GLN A 51 -26.27 10.73 8.45
N ALA A 52 -25.61 11.88 8.53
CA ALA A 52 -24.84 12.43 7.41
C ALA A 52 -23.69 11.51 6.99
N VAL A 53 -23.04 10.83 7.94
CA VAL A 53 -22.03 9.79 7.66
C VAL A 53 -22.66 8.62 6.91
N ALA A 54 -23.77 8.08 7.40
CA ALA A 54 -24.46 6.96 6.77
C ALA A 54 -24.94 7.31 5.34
N ASP A 55 -25.56 8.46 5.14
CA ASP A 55 -26.09 8.90 3.85
C ASP A 55 -24.99 9.11 2.79
N ARG A 56 -23.79 9.51 3.24
CA ARG A 56 -22.63 9.77 2.36
C ARG A 56 -21.67 8.60 2.24
N ALA A 57 -21.85 7.53 3.02
CA ALA A 57 -20.93 6.40 3.13
C ALA A 57 -20.52 5.82 1.76
N GLY A 58 -21.51 5.47 0.93
CA GLY A 58 -21.23 4.92 -0.40
C GLY A 58 -20.55 5.90 -1.38
N LYS A 59 -20.77 7.21 -1.24
CA LYS A 59 -20.09 8.22 -2.06
C LYS A 59 -18.62 8.37 -1.64
N VAL A 60 -18.37 8.45 -0.34
CA VAL A 60 -17.02 8.58 0.22
C VAL A 60 -16.21 7.31 -0.05
N GLN A 61 -16.79 6.12 0.11
CA GLN A 61 -16.12 4.86 -0.23
C GLN A 61 -15.74 4.81 -1.70
N ARG A 62 -16.65 5.14 -2.63
CA ARG A 62 -16.32 5.13 -4.06
C ARG A 62 -15.16 6.06 -4.39
N ALA A 63 -15.13 7.25 -3.81
CA ALA A 63 -14.01 8.17 -3.98
C ALA A 63 -12.70 7.59 -3.40
N ALA A 64 -12.77 6.93 -2.25
CA ALA A 64 -11.63 6.27 -1.61
C ALA A 64 -11.09 5.11 -2.44
N LEU A 65 -11.97 4.27 -2.99
CA LEU A 65 -11.58 3.19 -3.89
C LEU A 65 -11.01 3.69 -5.21
N ALA A 66 -11.59 4.74 -5.81
CA ALA A 66 -11.07 5.34 -7.05
C ALA A 66 -9.65 5.88 -6.88
N ALA A 67 -9.33 6.45 -5.72
CA ALA A 67 -7.99 6.92 -5.37
C ALA A 67 -6.96 5.77 -5.29
N VAL A 68 -7.40 4.57 -4.94
CA VAL A 68 -6.55 3.36 -4.82
C VAL A 68 -6.45 2.58 -6.13
N CYS A 69 -7.50 2.58 -6.94
CA CYS A 69 -7.58 1.86 -8.22
C CYS A 69 -6.85 2.56 -9.38
N GLY A 70 -6.25 3.73 -9.15
CA GLY A 70 -5.48 4.46 -10.16
C GLY A 70 -6.34 5.16 -11.22
N GLU A 71 -7.64 5.33 -10.96
CA GLU A 71 -8.53 6.12 -11.82
C GLU A 71 -8.24 7.63 -11.71
N VAL A 72 -7.60 8.03 -10.61
CA VAL A 72 -7.14 9.39 -10.30
C VAL A 72 -5.71 9.30 -9.77
N ASP A 73 -4.90 10.34 -10.01
CA ASP A 73 -3.59 10.50 -9.35
C ASP A 73 -3.71 10.27 -7.82
N PRO A 74 -2.88 9.42 -7.19
CA PRO A 74 -3.06 9.01 -5.78
C PRO A 74 -3.07 10.18 -4.80
N SER A 75 -2.28 11.23 -5.05
CA SER A 75 -2.25 12.42 -4.18
C SER A 75 -3.54 13.24 -4.31
N THR A 76 -4.07 13.31 -5.52
CA THR A 76 -5.31 14.01 -5.86
C THR A 76 -6.54 13.23 -5.35
N GLY A 77 -6.57 11.91 -5.53
CA GLY A 77 -7.63 11.04 -5.04
C GLY A 77 -7.72 11.04 -3.52
N ARG A 78 -6.58 10.90 -2.82
CA ARG A 78 -6.53 10.97 -1.35
C ARG A 78 -7.05 12.32 -0.84
N ARG A 79 -6.63 13.41 -1.48
CA ARG A 79 -7.09 14.76 -1.11
C ARG A 79 -8.59 14.93 -1.31
N ALA A 80 -9.15 14.42 -2.41
CA ALA A 80 -10.58 14.50 -2.67
C ALA A 80 -11.44 13.80 -1.59
N VAL A 81 -10.96 12.66 -1.07
CA VAL A 81 -11.64 11.95 0.03
C VAL A 81 -11.59 12.76 1.33
N LEU A 82 -10.42 13.30 1.67
CA LEU A 82 -10.25 14.14 2.85
C LEU A 82 -11.08 15.42 2.77
N ASP A 83 -11.13 16.05 1.60
CA ASP A 83 -11.97 17.23 1.35
C ASP A 83 -13.46 16.89 1.46
N ALA A 84 -13.88 15.70 0.99
CA ALA A 84 -15.26 15.23 1.14
C ALA A 84 -15.64 14.99 2.62
N LEU A 85 -14.73 14.42 3.41
CA LEU A 85 -14.92 14.26 4.85
C LEU A 85 -14.96 15.61 5.57
N SER A 86 -14.07 16.55 5.22
CA SER A 86 -14.12 17.92 5.73
C SER A 86 -15.46 18.59 5.43
N THR A 87 -15.92 18.47 4.17
CA THR A 87 -17.20 19.04 3.73
C THR A 87 -18.37 18.44 4.50
N LEU A 88 -18.35 17.13 4.79
CA LEU A 88 -19.35 16.48 5.63
C LEU A 88 -19.49 17.15 6.99
N PHE A 89 -18.36 17.36 7.68
CA PHE A 89 -18.38 18.05 8.97
C PHE A 89 -18.87 19.51 8.86
N GLN A 90 -18.46 20.25 7.82
CA GLN A 90 -18.92 21.63 7.64
C GLN A 90 -20.43 21.72 7.38
N ASP A 91 -20.96 20.82 6.55
CA ASP A 91 -22.39 20.79 6.23
C ASP A 91 -23.21 20.50 7.48
N VAL A 92 -22.84 19.45 8.24
CA VAL A 92 -23.57 19.11 9.47
C VAL A 92 -23.43 20.22 10.52
N HIS A 93 -22.25 20.84 10.62
CA HIS A 93 -22.04 21.96 11.51
C HIS A 93 -22.97 23.13 11.17
N ALA A 94 -23.08 23.49 9.89
CA ALA A 94 -23.97 24.55 9.42
C ALA A 94 -25.44 24.22 9.68
N ASP A 95 -25.86 22.99 9.38
CA ASP A 95 -27.23 22.50 9.61
C ASP A 95 -27.60 22.53 11.10
N LEU A 96 -26.68 22.09 11.97
CA LEU A 96 -26.88 22.11 13.42
C LEU A 96 -26.98 23.56 13.95
N LEU A 97 -26.11 24.46 13.50
CA LEU A 97 -26.18 25.87 13.90
C LEU A 97 -27.49 26.54 13.46
N ALA A 98 -27.97 26.23 12.25
CA ALA A 98 -29.25 26.72 11.76
C ALA A 98 -30.42 26.22 12.64
N LEU A 99 -30.43 24.92 12.97
CA LEU A 99 -31.45 24.34 13.86
C LEU A 99 -31.43 24.97 15.26
N VAL A 100 -30.24 25.16 15.84
CA VAL A 100 -30.07 25.79 17.16
C VAL A 100 -30.52 27.26 17.14
N HIS A 101 -30.32 27.95 16.02
CA HIS A 101 -30.79 29.33 15.85
C HIS A 101 -32.32 29.43 15.84
N GLU A 102 -32.99 28.50 15.15
CA GLU A 102 -34.44 28.46 15.03
C GLU A 102 -35.13 27.98 16.32
N ARG A 103 -34.52 27.03 17.03
CA ARG A 103 -35.12 26.32 18.15
C ARG A 103 -34.35 26.52 19.45
N ARG A 104 -34.90 27.34 20.35
CA ARG A 104 -34.27 27.68 21.64
C ARG A 104 -34.09 26.48 22.57
N ASP A 105 -34.91 25.45 22.43
CA ASP A 105 -34.82 24.19 23.18
C ASP A 105 -33.59 23.35 22.80
N LEU A 106 -32.94 23.66 21.67
CA LEU A 106 -31.73 23.01 21.20
C LEU A 106 -30.45 23.79 21.56
N ARG A 107 -30.54 24.85 22.37
CA ARG A 107 -29.35 25.61 22.77
C ARG A 107 -28.32 24.72 23.44
N GLY A 108 -27.08 24.79 22.96
CA GLY A 108 -25.98 23.95 23.45
C GLY A 108 -25.93 22.56 22.83
N ALA A 109 -26.72 22.28 21.79
CA ALA A 109 -26.58 21.07 20.98
C ALA A 109 -25.21 21.05 20.32
N THR A 110 -24.35 20.15 20.78
CA THR A 110 -23.02 19.93 20.22
C THR A 110 -22.75 18.44 20.21
N THR A 111 -21.83 18.00 19.36
CA THR A 111 -21.37 16.61 19.33
C THR A 111 -19.92 16.54 18.92
N THR A 112 -19.22 15.54 19.41
CA THR A 112 -17.97 15.05 18.86
C THR A 112 -18.26 14.08 17.71
N ALA A 113 -17.27 13.79 16.88
CA ALA A 113 -17.31 12.65 15.99
C ALA A 113 -15.91 12.23 15.52
N THR A 114 -15.70 10.92 15.46
CA THR A 114 -14.50 10.29 14.89
C THR A 114 -14.94 9.32 13.80
N ILE A 115 -14.50 9.55 12.56
CA ILE A 115 -14.85 8.78 11.38
C ILE A 115 -13.62 8.06 10.85
N ALA A 116 -13.77 6.78 10.51
CA ALA A 116 -12.78 5.96 9.83
C ALA A 116 -13.37 5.39 8.53
N VAL A 117 -12.67 5.59 7.40
CA VAL A 117 -13.07 5.03 6.09
C VAL A 117 -11.96 4.17 5.53
N TRP A 118 -12.24 2.89 5.33
CA TRP A 118 -11.30 1.92 4.76
C TRP A 118 -11.38 1.91 3.23
N ASP A 119 -10.22 2.02 2.58
CA ASP A 119 -10.09 2.05 1.11
C ASP A 119 -9.53 0.76 0.50
N GLY A 120 -9.32 -0.27 1.32
CA GLY A 120 -8.67 -1.52 0.91
C GLY A 120 -7.18 -1.61 1.24
N ARG A 121 -6.50 -0.48 1.47
CA ARG A 121 -5.05 -0.40 1.79
C ARG A 121 -4.74 0.36 3.07
N GLY A 122 -5.61 1.30 3.44
CA GLY A 122 -5.44 2.20 4.55
C GLY A 122 -6.78 2.73 5.02
N VAL A 123 -6.71 3.62 5.99
CA VAL A 123 -7.86 4.21 6.67
C VAL A 123 -7.72 5.72 6.62
N TYR A 124 -8.71 6.36 6.01
CA TYR A 124 -8.93 7.80 6.10
C TYR A 124 -9.59 8.11 7.44
N ILE A 125 -9.15 9.19 8.08
CA ILE A 125 -9.58 9.60 9.41
C ILE A 125 -10.07 11.03 9.33
N ALA A 126 -11.22 11.30 9.94
CA ALA A 126 -11.71 12.64 10.18
C ALA A 126 -12.25 12.74 11.62
N HIS A 127 -11.75 13.71 12.37
CA HIS A 127 -11.92 13.75 13.82
C HIS A 127 -12.20 15.17 14.34
N VAL A 128 -13.20 15.26 15.22
CA VAL A 128 -13.53 16.46 16.02
C VAL A 128 -14.00 16.01 17.41
N GLY A 129 -13.27 16.37 18.46
CA GLY A 129 -13.67 16.13 19.85
C GLY A 129 -12.70 15.18 20.52
N ASP A 130 -13.18 14.34 21.43
CA ASP A 130 -12.37 13.45 22.27
C ASP A 130 -12.80 11.97 22.19
N CYS A 131 -13.72 11.62 21.28
CA CYS A 131 -13.84 10.24 20.84
C CYS A 131 -12.52 9.75 20.22
N ARG A 132 -12.04 8.57 20.61
CA ARG A 132 -10.72 8.08 20.21
C ARG A 132 -10.79 6.99 19.15
N LEU A 133 -9.84 7.02 18.21
CA LEU A 133 -9.57 5.92 17.28
C LEU A 133 -8.21 5.31 17.61
N TYR A 134 -8.17 3.99 17.73
CA TYR A 134 -6.95 3.21 17.93
C TYR A 134 -6.75 2.22 16.79
N LEU A 135 -5.48 1.89 16.53
CA LEU A 135 -5.04 0.83 15.63
C LEU A 135 -4.28 -0.23 16.46
N LEU A 136 -4.75 -1.47 16.40
CA LEU A 136 -4.03 -2.64 16.89
C LEU A 136 -3.29 -3.30 15.73
N HIS A 137 -1.97 -3.26 15.75
CA HIS A 137 -1.09 -3.87 14.74
C HIS A 137 -0.06 -4.76 15.43
N ASP A 138 0.03 -6.04 15.06
CA ASP A 138 1.04 -6.99 15.63
C ASP A 138 1.17 -6.94 17.17
N ARG A 139 0.03 -6.78 17.86
CA ARG A 139 -0.13 -6.64 19.33
C ARG A 139 0.26 -5.28 19.92
N ASP A 140 0.59 -4.29 19.12
CA ASP A 140 0.75 -2.91 19.57
C ASP A 140 -0.55 -2.13 19.37
N LEU A 141 -1.11 -1.59 20.45
CA LEU A 141 -2.32 -0.75 20.39
C LEU A 141 -1.89 0.72 20.46
N ARG A 142 -2.02 1.43 19.34
CA ARG A 142 -1.69 2.86 19.28
C ARG A 142 -2.94 3.71 19.08
N GLN A 143 -3.02 4.83 19.78
CA GLN A 143 -4.02 5.86 19.50
C GLN A 143 -3.63 6.63 18.21
N LEU A 144 -4.60 6.87 17.33
CA LEU A 144 -4.43 7.59 16.07
C LEU A 144 -4.91 9.04 16.14
N THR A 145 -5.89 9.33 16.99
CA THR A 145 -6.45 10.67 17.18
C THR A 145 -5.81 11.38 18.37
N VAL A 146 -5.85 12.71 18.38
CA VAL A 146 -5.42 13.52 19.51
C VAL A 146 -6.66 14.24 20.03
N ASP A 147 -6.97 14.05 21.31
CA ASP A 147 -8.20 14.58 21.90
C ASP A 147 -8.26 16.11 21.78
N HIS A 148 -9.40 16.64 21.35
CA HIS A 148 -9.64 18.08 21.33
C HIS A 148 -10.22 18.52 22.66
N THR A 149 -9.42 18.43 23.72
CA THR A 149 -9.77 18.89 25.07
C THR A 149 -8.92 20.08 25.49
N MET A 150 -9.42 20.85 26.45
CA MET A 150 -8.72 22.00 27.00
C MET A 150 -7.39 21.61 27.65
N VAL A 151 -7.29 20.40 28.24
CA VAL A 151 -6.02 19.91 28.80
C VAL A 151 -5.01 19.60 27.70
N GLU A 152 -5.43 18.97 26.61
CA GLU A 152 -4.55 18.68 25.48
C GLU A 152 -4.05 19.96 24.81
N ASP A 153 -4.92 20.98 24.69
CA ASP A 153 -4.53 22.31 24.22
C ASP A 153 -3.49 22.97 25.15
N LEU A 154 -3.65 22.88 26.47
CA LEU A 154 -2.69 23.41 27.45
C LEU A 154 -1.34 22.67 27.40
N VAL A 155 -1.36 21.35 27.22
CA VAL A 155 -0.14 20.54 27.03
C VAL A 155 0.59 20.98 25.77
N ARG A 156 -0.13 21.09 24.64
CA ARG A 156 0.43 21.52 23.36
C ARG A 156 1.03 22.94 23.41
N MET A 157 0.45 23.83 24.21
CA MET A 157 0.97 25.19 24.42
C MET A 157 2.14 25.25 25.42
N GLY A 158 2.51 24.13 26.06
CA GLY A 158 3.56 24.07 27.07
C GLY A 158 3.15 24.65 28.43
N HIS A 159 1.85 24.83 28.66
CA HIS A 159 1.28 25.34 29.91
C HIS A 159 0.94 24.24 30.92
N LEU A 160 0.90 22.98 30.48
CA LEU A 160 0.66 21.80 31.32
C LEU A 160 1.61 20.67 30.89
N ARG A 161 2.08 19.84 31.81
CA ARG A 161 2.82 18.63 31.42
C ARG A 161 1.84 17.51 31.07
N ALA A 162 2.22 16.63 30.13
CA ALA A 162 1.36 15.53 29.68
C ALA A 162 0.93 14.61 30.84
N GLU A 163 1.82 14.37 31.80
CA GLU A 163 1.56 13.53 32.97
C GLU A 163 0.53 14.15 33.93
N GLU A 164 0.37 15.47 33.89
CA GLU A 164 -0.57 16.21 34.74
C GLU A 164 -1.98 16.25 34.14
N ALA A 165 -2.13 16.02 32.83
CA ALA A 165 -3.38 16.17 32.08
C ALA A 165 -4.50 15.25 32.57
N ALA A 166 -4.21 13.97 32.81
CA ALA A 166 -5.19 12.96 33.19
C ALA A 166 -5.88 13.23 34.54
N SER A 167 -5.22 13.97 35.44
CA SER A 167 -5.75 14.33 36.76
C SER A 167 -6.26 15.78 36.85
N HIS A 168 -6.15 16.53 35.75
CA HIS A 168 -6.46 17.95 35.74
C HIS A 168 -7.98 18.20 35.74
N ARG A 169 -8.41 19.28 36.41
CA ARG A 169 -9.83 19.64 36.56
C ARG A 169 -10.58 19.88 35.24
N LEU A 170 -9.84 20.14 34.16
CA LEU A 170 -10.39 20.45 32.82
C LEU A 170 -10.31 19.24 31.87
N ARG A 171 -10.02 18.03 32.35
CA ARG A 171 -9.72 16.86 31.50
C ARG A 171 -10.84 16.49 30.53
N GLY A 172 -12.10 16.58 30.97
CA GLY A 172 -13.29 16.34 30.14
C GLY A 172 -13.91 17.59 29.52
N VAL A 173 -13.18 18.71 29.46
CA VAL A 173 -13.68 19.92 28.80
C VAL A 173 -13.23 19.90 27.35
N VAL A 174 -14.14 19.52 26.46
CA VAL A 174 -13.93 19.54 25.01
C VAL A 174 -13.68 20.98 24.54
N SER A 175 -12.63 21.18 23.75
CA SER A 175 -12.26 22.49 23.16
C SER A 175 -12.69 22.63 21.70
N ARG A 176 -13.02 21.53 21.02
CA ARG A 176 -13.58 21.54 19.66
C ARG A 176 -14.71 20.53 19.52
N SER A 177 -15.89 21.01 19.17
CA SER A 177 -17.07 20.19 18.90
C SER A 177 -17.81 20.69 17.65
N VAL A 178 -18.64 19.83 17.06
CA VAL A 178 -19.57 20.18 16.00
C VAL A 178 -20.75 20.91 16.64
N GLY A 179 -20.97 22.18 16.27
CA GLY A 179 -22.14 22.97 16.67
C GLY A 179 -21.85 24.10 17.66
N GLU A 180 -20.61 24.28 18.10
CA GLU A 180 -20.25 25.24 19.14
C GLU A 180 -19.64 26.56 18.63
N SER A 181 -18.79 26.50 17.60
CA SER A 181 -18.04 27.64 17.06
C SER A 181 -18.63 28.17 15.74
N SER A 182 -18.04 29.24 15.18
CA SER A 182 -18.41 29.73 13.84
C SER A 182 -17.89 28.84 12.72
N HIS A 183 -16.83 28.08 12.97
CA HIS A 183 -16.17 27.18 12.02
C HIS A 183 -15.76 25.88 12.72
N CYS A 184 -16.08 24.74 12.10
CA CYS A 184 -15.69 23.43 12.58
C CYS A 184 -14.26 23.09 12.10
N LYS A 185 -13.27 23.06 12.99
CA LYS A 185 -11.91 22.65 12.62
C LYS A 185 -11.78 21.12 12.73
N VAL A 186 -11.64 20.47 11.58
CA VAL A 186 -11.55 19.01 11.46
C VAL A 186 -10.10 18.58 11.34
N ASP A 187 -9.68 17.62 12.16
CA ASP A 187 -8.38 16.98 11.99
C ASP A 187 -8.55 15.80 11.02
N LEU A 188 -7.72 15.78 9.98
CA LEU A 188 -7.82 14.87 8.84
C LEU A 188 -6.53 14.06 8.71
N GLY A 189 -6.65 12.77 8.41
CA GLY A 189 -5.50 11.89 8.32
C GLY A 189 -5.69 10.69 7.40
N TYR A 190 -4.58 10.06 7.07
CA TYR A 190 -4.55 8.77 6.39
C TYR A 190 -3.46 7.91 7.00
N VAL A 191 -3.76 6.65 7.28
CA VAL A 191 -2.80 5.66 7.76
C VAL A 191 -2.89 4.40 6.91
N GLU A 192 -1.75 3.87 6.50
CA GLU A 192 -1.70 2.53 5.88
C GLU A 192 -1.92 1.47 6.94
N VAL A 193 -2.67 0.43 6.60
CA VAL A 193 -3.01 -0.66 7.54
C VAL A 193 -2.54 -1.98 6.97
N ALA A 194 -2.12 -2.85 7.88
CA ALA A 194 -1.61 -4.16 7.57
C ALA A 194 -2.68 -5.24 7.73
N PRO A 195 -2.38 -6.46 7.27
CA PRO A 195 -3.27 -7.60 7.39
C PRO A 195 -3.52 -7.98 8.84
N GLY A 196 -4.78 -8.15 9.22
CA GLY A 196 -5.16 -8.56 10.57
C GLY A 196 -5.19 -7.41 11.57
N ASP A 197 -4.90 -6.19 11.12
CA ASP A 197 -5.07 -4.98 11.91
C ASP A 197 -6.51 -4.83 12.38
N ARG A 198 -6.67 -4.21 13.55
CA ARG A 198 -7.99 -3.89 14.09
C ARG A 198 -8.08 -2.42 14.39
N LEU A 199 -9.22 -1.83 14.04
CA LEU A 199 -9.56 -0.49 14.46
C LEU A 199 -10.46 -0.60 15.69
N LEU A 200 -10.27 0.32 16.63
CA LEU A 200 -11.14 0.49 17.78
C LEU A 200 -11.53 1.97 17.86
N LEU A 201 -12.81 2.27 17.70
CA LEU A 201 -13.39 3.59 17.93
C LEU A 201 -14.15 3.55 19.25
N VAL A 202 -13.99 4.56 20.11
CA VAL A 202 -14.64 4.62 21.41
C VAL A 202 -15.02 6.05 21.80
N SER A 203 -16.10 6.20 22.58
CA SER A 203 -16.41 7.44 23.30
C SER A 203 -15.57 7.59 24.58
N ASP A 204 -15.66 8.74 25.22
CA ASP A 204 -14.96 9.03 26.48
C ASP A 204 -15.42 8.09 27.61
N GLY A 205 -16.68 7.68 27.64
CA GLY A 205 -17.24 6.74 28.61
C GLY A 205 -16.58 5.35 28.61
N VAL A 206 -15.78 5.04 27.58
CA VAL A 206 -14.82 3.93 27.60
C VAL A 206 -13.43 4.42 27.99
N SER A 207 -12.91 5.42 27.27
CA SER A 207 -11.48 5.78 27.32
C SER A 207 -11.03 6.53 28.58
N ASP A 208 -11.99 7.03 29.38
CA ASP A 208 -11.77 7.58 30.71
C ASP A 208 -11.71 6.52 31.81
N TYR A 209 -12.23 5.32 31.54
CA TYR A 209 -12.38 4.24 32.54
C TYR A 209 -11.51 3.03 32.25
N LEU A 210 -11.12 2.82 31.00
CA LEU A 210 -10.21 1.77 30.57
C LEU A 210 -8.92 2.37 30.01
N SER A 211 -7.80 2.02 30.62
CA SER A 211 -6.46 2.35 30.11
C SER A 211 -6.15 1.63 28.80
N GLY A 212 -5.13 2.11 28.07
CA GLY A 212 -4.66 1.45 26.85
C GLY A 212 -4.30 -0.03 27.05
N ASP A 213 -3.71 -0.37 28.19
CA ASP A 213 -3.39 -1.76 28.56
C ASP A 213 -4.64 -2.62 28.78
N GLU A 214 -5.69 -2.05 29.36
CA GLU A 214 -6.97 -2.74 29.57
C GLU A 214 -7.71 -2.92 28.25
N LEU A 215 -7.77 -1.87 27.42
CA LEU A 215 -8.32 -1.96 26.06
C LEU A 215 -7.60 -3.01 25.24
N TRP A 216 -6.26 -3.05 25.31
CA TRP A 216 -5.47 -4.07 24.63
C TRP A 216 -5.81 -5.50 25.10
N LYS A 217 -5.94 -5.72 26.42
CA LYS A 217 -6.30 -7.03 26.99
C LYS A 217 -7.67 -7.52 26.53
N VAL A 218 -8.62 -6.61 26.36
CA VAL A 218 -9.95 -6.95 25.86
C VAL A 218 -9.86 -7.23 24.35
N LEU A 219 -9.20 -6.38 23.60
CA LEU A 219 -9.16 -6.43 22.14
C LEU A 219 -8.35 -7.62 21.60
N TRP A 220 -7.24 -8.00 22.26
CA TRP A 220 -6.41 -9.14 21.88
C TRP A 220 -6.70 -10.38 22.75
N PRO A 221 -6.92 -11.59 22.16
CA PRO A 221 -6.74 -11.95 20.76
C PRO A 221 -8.00 -11.82 19.89
N GLY A 222 -9.15 -11.37 20.40
CA GLY A 222 -10.43 -11.49 19.69
C GLY A 222 -11.61 -10.70 20.26
N GLY A 223 -11.35 -9.63 21.02
CA GLY A 223 -12.38 -8.86 21.70
C GLY A 223 -13.42 -8.25 20.77
N SER A 224 -14.63 -8.08 21.28
CA SER A 224 -15.73 -7.38 20.59
C SER A 224 -16.06 -6.06 21.28
N ALA A 225 -16.76 -5.18 20.57
CA ALA A 225 -17.26 -3.94 21.16
C ALA A 225 -18.13 -4.16 22.40
N HIS A 226 -18.92 -5.25 22.43
CA HIS A 226 -19.73 -5.60 23.59
C HIS A 226 -18.88 -5.91 24.83
N ALA A 227 -17.73 -6.58 24.66
CA ALA A 227 -16.83 -6.85 25.76
C ALA A 227 -16.23 -5.55 26.32
N ILE A 228 -15.84 -4.63 25.44
CA ILE A 228 -15.30 -3.32 25.81
C ILE A 228 -16.33 -2.51 26.60
N VAL A 229 -17.56 -2.40 26.09
CA VAL A 229 -18.66 -1.71 26.78
C VAL A 229 -18.92 -2.36 28.14
N THR A 230 -18.99 -3.70 28.19
CA THR A 230 -19.22 -4.43 29.44
C THR A 230 -18.13 -4.14 30.48
N ASP A 231 -16.86 -4.11 30.07
CA ASP A 231 -15.75 -3.90 30.99
C ASP A 231 -15.66 -2.43 31.43
N ALA A 232 -16.00 -1.47 30.57
CA ALA A 232 -16.13 -0.06 30.96
C ALA A 232 -17.26 0.15 32.01
N LEU A 233 -18.40 -0.53 31.83
CA LEU A 233 -19.48 -0.50 32.84
C LEU A 233 -19.05 -1.13 34.16
N LYS A 234 -18.30 -2.25 34.14
CA LYS A 234 -17.75 -2.86 35.37
C LYS A 234 -16.71 -1.99 36.05
N ALA A 235 -15.95 -1.20 35.29
CA ALA A 235 -15.02 -0.20 35.81
C ALA A 235 -15.73 1.01 36.44
N GLY A 236 -17.06 1.06 36.36
CA GLY A 236 -17.88 2.09 37.01
C GLY A 236 -18.14 3.30 36.11
N SER A 237 -18.16 3.12 34.79
CA SER A 237 -18.50 4.21 33.87
C SER A 237 -19.83 4.86 34.22
N ALA A 238 -19.77 6.16 34.46
CA ALA A 238 -20.92 7.00 34.80
C ALA A 238 -21.49 7.76 33.58
N ASP A 239 -20.92 7.56 32.39
CA ASP A 239 -21.38 8.20 31.16
C ASP A 239 -21.96 7.22 30.14
N ASN A 240 -22.43 7.74 29.01
CA ASN A 240 -22.76 6.93 27.85
C ASN A 240 -21.49 6.21 27.35
N VAL A 241 -21.64 4.94 26.98
CA VAL A 241 -20.49 4.06 26.67
C VAL A 241 -20.68 3.48 25.27
N THR A 242 -19.82 3.87 24.34
CA THR A 242 -19.91 3.42 22.95
C THR A 242 -18.58 2.92 22.42
N ALA A 243 -18.61 1.78 21.73
CA ALA A 243 -17.45 1.19 21.09
C ALA A 243 -17.79 0.58 19.72
N VAL A 244 -16.86 0.69 18.78
CA VAL A 244 -16.87 -0.02 17.50
C VAL A 244 -15.51 -0.70 17.32
N VAL A 245 -15.50 -2.01 17.18
CA VAL A 245 -14.31 -2.81 16.86
C VAL A 245 -14.43 -3.28 15.43
N VAL A 246 -13.47 -2.91 14.59
CA VAL A 246 -13.41 -3.30 13.18
C VAL A 246 -12.25 -4.25 12.98
N HIS A 247 -12.56 -5.47 12.54
CA HIS A 247 -11.56 -6.41 12.06
C HIS A 247 -11.30 -6.09 10.59
N LEU A 248 -10.16 -5.46 10.32
CA LEU A 248 -9.74 -5.29 8.94
C LEU A 248 -9.32 -6.67 8.44
N PRO A 249 -9.78 -7.06 7.25
CA PRO A 249 -9.40 -8.35 6.73
C PRO A 249 -7.88 -8.37 6.63
N GLU A 250 -7.26 -9.46 7.10
CA GLU A 250 -5.95 -9.83 6.54
C GLU A 250 -6.10 -9.72 5.01
N PRO A 251 -5.15 -9.21 4.20
CA PRO A 251 -4.92 -9.86 2.93
C PRO A 251 -4.39 -11.24 3.28
N GLY A 252 -5.31 -12.09 3.71
CA GLY A 252 -5.27 -13.45 3.30
C GLY A 252 -5.18 -13.44 1.78
N VAL A 253 -4.58 -14.50 1.26
CA VAL A 253 -5.17 -15.22 0.13
C VAL A 253 -6.51 -14.60 -0.29
N PRO A 254 -6.60 -13.99 -1.49
CA PRO A 254 -7.77 -13.22 -1.88
C PRO A 254 -9.06 -14.01 -1.65
N THR A 255 -9.97 -13.48 -0.82
CA THR A 255 -11.38 -13.86 -0.93
C THR A 255 -11.95 -13.06 -2.10
N THR A 256 -11.68 -13.57 -3.29
CA THR A 256 -12.55 -13.44 -4.44
C THR A 256 -13.78 -14.30 -4.13
N VAL A 257 -14.98 -13.84 -4.47
CA VAL A 257 -16.00 -14.81 -4.88
C VAL A 257 -15.37 -15.53 -6.08
N ILE A 258 -14.79 -16.70 -5.84
CA ILE A 258 -14.19 -17.52 -6.90
C ILE A 258 -15.35 -17.98 -7.78
N SER A 259 -15.56 -17.26 -8.87
CA SER A 259 -16.28 -17.80 -10.02
C SER A 259 -15.34 -18.78 -10.72
N SER A 260 -15.23 -20.00 -10.16
CA SER A 260 -14.57 -21.19 -10.71
C SER A 260 -13.14 -21.54 -10.26
N VAL A 261 -12.93 -22.85 -10.09
CA VAL A 261 -11.70 -23.57 -9.74
C VAL A 261 -10.50 -23.20 -10.64
N SER A 262 -10.75 -22.72 -11.87
CA SER A 262 -9.71 -22.32 -12.82
C SER A 262 -8.91 -21.09 -12.39
N GLU A 263 -9.50 -20.16 -11.64
CA GLU A 263 -8.82 -18.90 -11.24
C GLU A 263 -7.92 -19.09 -10.00
N VAL A 264 -8.24 -20.06 -9.14
CA VAL A 264 -7.40 -20.49 -8.01
C VAL A 264 -6.12 -21.14 -8.53
N LEU A 265 -6.24 -22.01 -9.54
CA LEU A 265 -5.10 -22.64 -10.19
C LEU A 265 -4.19 -21.61 -10.87
N GLN A 266 -4.74 -20.54 -11.45
CA GLN A 266 -3.95 -19.48 -12.08
C GLN A 266 -3.09 -18.67 -11.08
N HIS A 267 -3.58 -18.43 -9.86
CA HIS A 267 -2.81 -17.71 -8.84
C HIS A 267 -1.68 -18.57 -8.25
N THR A 268 -1.93 -19.86 -8.03
CA THR A 268 -0.88 -20.82 -7.64
C THR A 268 0.15 -20.99 -8.75
N GLU A 269 -0.28 -21.09 -10.02
CA GLU A 269 0.63 -21.14 -11.18
C GLU A 269 1.54 -19.91 -11.26
N ARG A 270 1.02 -18.69 -11.04
CA ARG A 270 1.84 -17.47 -11.11
C ARG A 270 2.87 -17.39 -10.00
N LEU A 271 2.53 -17.89 -8.82
CA LEU A 271 3.45 -18.02 -7.70
C LEU A 271 4.55 -19.03 -7.96
N ASP A 272 4.19 -20.22 -8.45
CA ASP A 272 5.16 -21.27 -8.82
C ASP A 272 6.05 -20.81 -9.99
N LEU A 273 5.48 -20.09 -10.95
CA LEU A 273 6.21 -19.50 -12.07
C LEU A 273 7.22 -18.47 -11.60
N LEU A 274 6.88 -17.59 -10.66
CA LEU A 274 7.82 -16.60 -10.11
C LEU A 274 8.85 -17.24 -9.18
N ALA A 275 8.47 -18.20 -8.35
CA ALA A 275 9.39 -18.95 -7.51
C ALA A 275 10.42 -19.77 -8.33
N GLY A 276 10.01 -20.26 -9.50
CA GLY A 276 10.87 -21.03 -10.42
C GLY A 276 11.90 -20.21 -11.20
N LEU A 277 11.94 -18.89 -11.04
CA LEU A 277 12.83 -18.02 -11.80
C LEU A 277 14.18 -17.87 -11.11
N SER A 278 15.23 -17.89 -11.92
CA SER A 278 16.61 -17.76 -11.46
C SER A 278 16.85 -16.49 -10.63
N PHE A 279 16.09 -15.42 -10.87
CA PHE A 279 16.22 -14.16 -10.15
C PHE A 279 15.33 -13.96 -8.94
N CYS A 280 14.34 -14.84 -8.77
CA CYS A 280 13.44 -14.86 -7.64
C CYS A 280 13.78 -15.96 -6.62
N ARG A 281 14.72 -16.86 -6.94
CA ARG A 281 15.15 -17.97 -6.07
C ARG A 281 15.64 -17.56 -4.67
N HIS A 282 16.06 -16.31 -4.51
CA HIS A 282 16.55 -15.77 -3.23
C HIS A 282 15.49 -14.93 -2.49
N LEU A 283 14.28 -14.82 -3.04
CA LEU A 283 13.15 -14.13 -2.42
C LEU A 283 12.34 -15.12 -1.59
N ARG A 284 11.96 -14.71 -0.38
CA ARG A 284 11.01 -15.45 0.46
C ARG A 284 9.60 -15.36 -0.12
N THR A 285 8.67 -16.22 0.32
CA THR A 285 7.30 -16.26 -0.20
C THR A 285 6.55 -14.92 -0.05
N ASP A 286 6.74 -14.20 1.06
CA ASP A 286 6.24 -12.84 1.29
C ASP A 286 6.84 -11.80 0.32
N GLU A 287 8.12 -11.95 0.01
CA GLU A 287 8.83 -11.09 -0.96
C GLU A 287 8.40 -11.41 -2.40
N LEU A 288 8.16 -12.68 -2.74
CA LEU A 288 7.59 -13.10 -4.02
C LEU A 288 6.18 -12.56 -4.23
N MET A 289 5.36 -12.61 -3.17
CA MET A 289 4.04 -11.97 -3.14
C MET A 289 4.14 -10.45 -3.31
N THR A 290 5.21 -9.84 -2.78
CA THR A 290 5.49 -8.42 -2.99
C THR A 290 5.81 -8.11 -4.43
N VAL A 291 6.68 -8.89 -5.08
CA VAL A 291 7.04 -8.74 -6.51
C VAL A 291 5.84 -8.97 -7.42
N LEU A 292 5.00 -9.97 -7.12
CA LEU A 292 3.79 -10.28 -7.88
C LEU A 292 2.85 -9.08 -8.08
N ARG A 293 2.85 -8.12 -7.14
CA ARG A 293 2.01 -6.92 -7.20
C ARG A 293 2.46 -5.90 -8.24
N TYR A 294 3.73 -5.93 -8.61
CA TYR A 294 4.36 -5.00 -9.56
C TYR A 294 4.59 -5.62 -10.94
N VAL A 295 4.26 -6.91 -11.09
CA VAL A 295 4.52 -7.68 -12.30
C VAL A 295 3.21 -8.00 -13.02
N HIS A 296 3.10 -7.51 -14.25
CA HIS A 296 1.91 -7.65 -15.08
C HIS A 296 2.08 -8.80 -16.08
N GLU A 297 1.11 -9.70 -16.15
CA GLU A 297 1.13 -10.78 -17.14
C GLU A 297 0.61 -10.29 -18.50
N VAL A 298 1.33 -10.63 -19.57
CA VAL A 298 0.96 -10.35 -20.95
C VAL A 298 0.90 -11.66 -21.71
N GLN A 299 -0.25 -11.92 -22.34
CA GLN A 299 -0.45 -13.08 -23.21
C GLN A 299 -0.14 -12.69 -24.66
N LEU A 300 0.58 -13.56 -25.36
CA LEU A 300 1.04 -13.34 -26.73
C LEU A 300 0.54 -14.46 -27.63
N LEU A 301 0.00 -14.09 -28.78
CA LEU A 301 -0.30 -15.02 -29.85
C LEU A 301 0.95 -15.25 -30.72
N PRO A 302 1.05 -16.38 -31.45
CA PRO A 302 2.11 -16.57 -32.43
C PRO A 302 2.17 -15.40 -33.41
N GLY A 303 3.38 -14.90 -33.67
CA GLY A 303 3.63 -13.75 -34.54
C GLY A 303 3.52 -12.39 -33.86
N THR A 304 2.97 -12.29 -32.63
CA THR A 304 2.89 -11.02 -31.89
C THR A 304 4.28 -10.48 -31.59
N THR A 305 4.53 -9.23 -31.97
CA THR A 305 5.77 -8.50 -31.64
C THR A 305 5.63 -7.85 -30.27
N VAL A 306 6.56 -8.13 -29.36
CA VAL A 306 6.60 -7.49 -28.03
C VAL A 306 7.17 -6.08 -28.14
N PHE A 307 8.29 -5.94 -28.87
CA PHE A 307 8.86 -4.67 -29.29
C PHE A 307 9.80 -4.89 -30.49
N ARG A 308 10.11 -3.82 -31.22
CA ARG A 308 11.04 -3.82 -32.35
C ARG A 308 12.39 -3.25 -31.95
N GLN A 309 13.43 -3.68 -32.65
CA GLN A 309 14.75 -3.07 -32.59
C GLN A 309 14.64 -1.57 -32.92
N GLY A 310 15.26 -0.72 -32.12
CA GLY A 310 15.19 0.74 -32.23
C GLY A 310 14.04 1.39 -31.48
N ASP A 311 13.06 0.64 -30.96
CA ASP A 311 11.99 1.20 -30.14
C ASP A 311 12.57 1.83 -28.86
N ALA A 312 12.00 2.95 -28.41
CA ALA A 312 12.22 3.41 -27.05
C ALA A 312 11.48 2.46 -26.09
N GLY A 313 12.12 2.05 -25.00
CA GLY A 313 11.45 1.20 -24.03
C GLY A 313 12.18 1.14 -22.70
N SER A 314 11.42 1.13 -21.62
CA SER A 314 11.92 1.15 -20.25
C SER A 314 11.57 -0.12 -19.47
N ASP A 315 10.89 -1.08 -20.10
CA ASP A 315 10.37 -2.25 -19.39
C ASP A 315 11.28 -3.46 -19.54
N VAL A 316 11.25 -4.31 -18.51
CA VAL A 316 11.82 -5.65 -18.52
C VAL A 316 10.71 -6.68 -18.62
N TYR A 317 10.99 -7.73 -19.36
CA TYR A 317 10.08 -8.83 -19.54
C TYR A 317 10.75 -10.15 -19.21
N LEU A 318 9.91 -11.12 -18.90
CA LEU A 318 10.31 -12.47 -18.59
C LEU A 318 9.38 -13.46 -19.25
N VAL A 319 9.92 -14.52 -19.82
CA VAL A 319 9.15 -15.62 -20.41
C VAL A 319 8.67 -16.58 -19.31
N ALA A 320 7.36 -16.57 -19.05
CA ALA A 320 6.71 -17.54 -18.15
C ALA A 320 6.26 -18.80 -18.88
N LYS A 321 5.91 -18.70 -20.16
CA LYS A 321 5.53 -19.84 -21.02
C LYS A 321 5.78 -19.50 -22.48
N GLY A 322 6.10 -20.52 -23.29
CA GLY A 322 6.28 -20.39 -24.73
C GLY A 322 7.70 -20.03 -25.14
N LYS A 323 7.87 -19.66 -26.42
CA LYS A 323 9.14 -19.28 -27.03
C LYS A 323 9.03 -17.98 -27.81
N LEU A 324 10.06 -17.14 -27.67
CA LEU A 324 10.18 -15.86 -28.35
C LEU A 324 11.43 -15.85 -29.23
N ALA A 325 11.30 -15.46 -30.50
CA ALA A 325 12.42 -15.21 -31.39
C ALA A 325 13.06 -13.86 -31.06
N VAL A 326 14.39 -13.83 -31.08
CA VAL A 326 15.20 -12.62 -31.02
C VAL A 326 15.73 -12.35 -32.42
N GLU A 327 15.30 -11.25 -33.02
CA GLU A 327 15.70 -10.84 -34.36
C GLU A 327 16.56 -9.57 -34.28
N VAL A 328 17.72 -9.58 -34.95
CA VAL A 328 18.58 -8.41 -35.12
C VAL A 328 18.76 -8.19 -36.62
N ASP A 329 18.50 -6.95 -37.07
CA ASP A 329 18.56 -6.56 -38.48
C ASP A 329 17.70 -7.47 -39.40
N GLY A 330 16.57 -7.93 -38.87
CA GLY A 330 15.62 -8.80 -39.57
C GLY A 330 16.03 -10.27 -39.66
N GLN A 331 17.17 -10.67 -39.08
CA GLN A 331 17.59 -12.07 -38.98
C GLN A 331 17.41 -12.62 -37.57
N GLN A 332 16.86 -13.83 -37.45
CA GLN A 332 16.72 -14.49 -36.17
C GLN A 332 18.08 -14.95 -35.65
N VAL A 333 18.50 -14.41 -34.51
CA VAL A 333 19.78 -14.70 -33.86
C VAL A 333 19.64 -15.87 -32.88
N THR A 334 18.56 -15.89 -32.11
CA THR A 334 18.31 -16.93 -31.10
C THR A 334 16.83 -17.00 -30.72
N THR A 335 16.50 -17.90 -29.80
CA THR A 335 15.15 -18.07 -29.24
C THR A 335 15.22 -18.09 -27.72
N LEU A 336 14.37 -17.30 -27.07
CA LEU A 336 14.19 -17.26 -25.62
C LEU A 336 13.09 -18.24 -25.20
N GLY A 337 13.39 -19.08 -24.21
CA GLY A 337 12.44 -19.99 -23.59
C GLY A 337 12.07 -19.59 -22.16
N VAL A 338 11.27 -20.42 -21.50
CA VAL A 338 10.81 -20.22 -20.11
C VAL A 338 11.98 -19.91 -19.17
N GLY A 339 11.80 -18.91 -18.31
CA GLY A 339 12.80 -18.43 -17.35
C GLY A 339 13.78 -17.39 -17.91
N ALA A 340 13.80 -17.17 -19.23
CA ALA A 340 14.61 -16.12 -19.83
C ALA A 340 13.97 -14.73 -19.64
N HIS A 341 14.79 -13.73 -19.30
CA HIS A 341 14.39 -12.32 -19.30
C HIS A 341 15.06 -11.54 -20.43
N PHE A 342 14.42 -10.46 -20.83
CA PHE A 342 14.84 -9.58 -21.91
C PHE A 342 14.34 -8.14 -21.70
N GLY A 343 15.01 -7.17 -22.32
CA GLY A 343 14.68 -5.74 -22.23
C GLY A 343 15.40 -4.99 -21.10
N GLU A 344 16.24 -5.68 -20.33
CA GLU A 344 17.02 -5.17 -19.20
C GLU A 344 18.00 -4.07 -19.57
N ILE A 345 18.57 -4.13 -20.77
CA ILE A 345 19.54 -3.15 -21.24
C ILE A 345 18.87 -1.78 -21.36
N ALA A 346 17.70 -1.70 -21.98
CA ALA A 346 17.00 -0.43 -22.17
C ALA A 346 16.47 0.15 -20.83
N LEU A 347 16.10 -0.71 -19.89
CA LEU A 347 15.77 -0.30 -18.51
C LEU A 347 16.99 0.36 -17.83
N VAL A 348 18.18 -0.23 -17.93
CA VAL A 348 19.38 0.21 -17.21
C VAL A 348 20.16 1.33 -17.92
N SER A 349 20.35 1.24 -19.24
CA SER A 349 21.18 2.16 -20.03
C SER A 349 20.40 3.33 -20.62
N GLY A 350 19.06 3.26 -20.66
CA GLY A 350 18.21 4.23 -21.33
C GLY A 350 18.33 4.23 -22.87
N GLN A 351 19.07 3.29 -23.45
CA GLN A 351 19.21 3.16 -24.90
C GLN A 351 17.99 2.46 -25.53
N ALA A 352 17.81 2.67 -26.84
CA ALA A 352 16.77 2.00 -27.62
C ALA A 352 16.93 0.46 -27.61
N ARG A 353 15.83 -0.26 -27.88
CA ARG A 353 15.81 -1.73 -27.90
C ARG A 353 16.84 -2.27 -28.91
N SER A 354 17.69 -3.19 -28.46
CA SER A 354 18.80 -3.75 -29.25
C SER A 354 18.39 -4.86 -30.23
N ALA A 355 17.17 -5.37 -30.13
CA ALA A 355 16.64 -6.45 -30.95
C ALA A 355 15.11 -6.36 -31.04
N THR A 356 14.53 -7.00 -32.05
CA THR A 356 13.08 -7.24 -32.14
C THR A 356 12.75 -8.55 -31.41
N ILE A 357 11.71 -8.55 -30.60
CA ILE A 357 11.22 -9.74 -29.90
C ILE A 357 9.84 -10.11 -30.41
N ARG A 358 9.68 -11.36 -30.85
CA ARG A 358 8.42 -11.87 -31.42
C ARG A 358 8.07 -13.23 -30.84
N ALA A 359 6.80 -13.46 -30.54
CA ALA A 359 6.32 -14.77 -30.16
C ALA A 359 6.34 -15.73 -31.35
N VAL A 360 6.99 -16.89 -31.21
CA VAL A 360 7.02 -17.95 -32.23
C VAL A 360 5.85 -18.91 -32.06
N GLU A 361 5.44 -19.09 -30.81
CA GLU A 361 4.32 -19.91 -30.37
C GLU A 361 3.50 -19.14 -29.31
N PRO A 362 2.31 -19.62 -28.89
CA PRO A 362 1.56 -18.96 -27.83
C PRO A 362 2.41 -18.84 -26.57
N ALA A 363 2.59 -17.61 -26.09
CA ALA A 363 3.52 -17.31 -25.00
C ALA A 363 2.84 -16.49 -23.90
N ARG A 364 3.29 -16.68 -22.67
CA ARG A 364 2.95 -15.83 -21.52
C ARG A 364 4.23 -15.17 -21.04
N ILE A 365 4.21 -13.85 -20.91
CA ILE A 365 5.33 -13.09 -20.38
C ILE A 365 4.90 -12.29 -19.15
N LEU A 366 5.84 -12.05 -18.26
CA LEU A 366 5.70 -11.17 -17.11
C LEU A 366 6.45 -9.88 -17.41
N ARG A 367 5.78 -8.73 -17.29
CA ARG A 367 6.28 -7.39 -17.55
C ARG A 367 6.47 -6.65 -16.23
N LEU A 368 7.63 -6.03 -16.06
CA LEU A 368 7.93 -5.10 -14.98
C LEU A 368 8.38 -3.79 -15.62
N SER A 369 7.63 -2.71 -15.41
CA SER A 369 8.00 -1.40 -15.95
C SER A 369 9.10 -0.74 -15.11
N ARG A 370 9.77 0.28 -15.66
CA ARG A 370 10.73 1.09 -14.91
C ARG A 370 10.08 1.77 -13.71
N ASP A 371 8.87 2.27 -13.87
CA ASP A 371 8.15 2.99 -12.82
C ASP A 371 7.74 2.02 -11.71
N ASP A 372 7.22 0.83 -12.06
CA ASP A 372 6.90 -0.23 -11.10
C ASP A 372 8.15 -0.72 -10.35
N PHE A 373 9.28 -0.81 -11.05
CA PHE A 373 10.56 -1.18 -10.45
C PHE A 373 11.08 -0.09 -9.51
N PHE A 374 10.93 1.18 -9.88
CA PHE A 374 11.31 2.32 -9.05
C PHE A 374 10.41 2.40 -7.81
N ASP A 375 9.11 2.19 -7.95
CA ASP A 375 8.14 2.12 -6.86
C ASP A 375 8.44 0.96 -5.91
N LEU A 376 8.75 -0.23 -6.45
CA LEU A 376 9.23 -1.38 -5.68
C LEU A 376 10.52 -1.03 -4.92
N SER A 377 11.44 -0.28 -5.53
CA SER A 377 12.70 0.13 -4.89
C SER A 377 12.53 1.14 -3.77
N GLN A 378 11.51 2.00 -3.84
CA GLN A 378 11.20 2.96 -2.78
C GLN A 378 10.48 2.32 -1.60
N ARG A 379 9.55 1.39 -1.87
CA ARG A 379 8.70 0.76 -0.85
C ARG A 379 9.37 -0.42 -0.16
N ASP A 380 10.11 -1.23 -0.91
CA ASP A 380 10.75 -2.46 -0.42
C ASP A 380 12.20 -2.55 -0.91
N GLN A 381 13.07 -1.75 -0.28
CA GLN A 381 14.50 -1.69 -0.62
C GLN A 381 15.17 -3.08 -0.57
N SER A 382 14.78 -3.95 0.38
CA SER A 382 15.30 -5.32 0.47
C SER A 382 14.99 -6.15 -0.79
N VAL A 383 13.73 -6.11 -1.24
CA VAL A 383 13.26 -6.88 -2.40
C VAL A 383 13.90 -6.35 -3.68
N ALA A 384 13.92 -5.02 -3.85
CA ALA A 384 14.52 -4.39 -5.02
C ALA A 384 16.03 -4.63 -5.11
N VAL A 385 16.76 -4.57 -4.00
CA VAL A 385 18.20 -4.90 -3.97
C VAL A 385 18.43 -6.36 -4.35
N LYS A 386 17.61 -7.31 -3.89
CA LYS A 386 17.71 -8.72 -4.28
C LYS A 386 17.45 -8.94 -5.78
N ILE A 387 16.48 -8.22 -6.35
CA ILE A 387 16.20 -8.27 -7.79
C ILE A 387 17.34 -7.64 -8.60
N LEU A 388 17.82 -6.44 -8.22
CA LEU A 388 18.97 -5.76 -8.81
C LEU A 388 20.21 -6.65 -8.80
N TRP A 389 20.51 -7.23 -7.64
CA TRP A 389 21.63 -8.14 -7.46
C TRP A 389 21.51 -9.35 -8.37
N SER A 390 20.31 -9.88 -8.54
CA SER A 390 20.12 -11.01 -9.45
C SER A 390 20.20 -10.64 -10.93
N PHE A 391 19.77 -9.45 -11.33
CA PHE A 391 20.01 -8.95 -12.69
C PHE A 391 21.51 -8.79 -12.93
N ALA A 392 22.25 -8.23 -11.98
CA ALA A 392 23.70 -8.09 -12.05
C ALA A 392 24.39 -9.46 -12.17
N GLN A 393 24.00 -10.45 -11.37
CA GLN A 393 24.54 -11.82 -11.46
C GLN A 393 24.26 -12.48 -12.81
N THR A 394 23.07 -12.28 -13.37
CA THR A 394 22.72 -12.90 -14.66
C THR A 394 23.45 -12.23 -15.82
N LEU A 395 23.57 -10.89 -15.81
CA LEU A 395 24.37 -10.15 -16.78
C LEU A 395 25.84 -10.55 -16.71
N ALA A 396 26.40 -10.70 -15.50
CA ALA A 396 27.76 -11.18 -15.30
C ALA A 396 27.97 -12.60 -15.87
N GLY A 397 27.00 -13.50 -15.66
CA GLY A 397 27.01 -14.84 -16.27
C GLY A 397 27.03 -14.78 -17.79
N ARG A 398 26.13 -14.01 -18.41
CA ARG A 398 26.05 -13.86 -19.88
C ARG A 398 27.34 -13.29 -20.49
N VAL A 399 27.97 -12.31 -19.83
CA VAL A 399 29.28 -11.77 -20.26
C VAL A 399 30.37 -12.83 -20.19
N THR A 400 30.35 -13.65 -19.13
CA THR A 400 31.31 -14.75 -18.95
C THR A 400 31.12 -15.83 -20.02
N ASP A 401 29.87 -16.19 -20.34
CA ASP A 401 29.55 -17.15 -21.40
C ASP A 401 29.98 -16.63 -22.79
N LEU A 402 29.71 -15.36 -23.10
CA LEU A 402 30.17 -14.69 -24.33
C LEU A 402 31.70 -14.65 -24.41
N SER A 403 32.38 -14.37 -23.30
CA SER A 403 33.85 -14.37 -23.27
C SER A 403 34.44 -15.76 -23.48
N THR A 404 33.77 -16.79 -22.96
CA THR A 404 34.16 -18.20 -23.13
C THR A 404 33.91 -18.65 -24.57
N GLN A 405 32.76 -18.30 -25.15
CA GLN A 405 32.46 -18.56 -26.56
C GLN A 405 33.39 -17.82 -27.52
N LEU A 406 33.81 -16.59 -27.20
CA LEU A 406 34.81 -15.86 -27.97
C LEU A 406 36.20 -16.48 -27.84
N ALA A 407 36.56 -17.02 -26.67
CA ALA A 407 37.80 -17.76 -26.47
C ALA A 407 37.80 -19.09 -27.23
N ASP A 408 36.67 -19.81 -27.20
CA ASP A 408 36.48 -21.05 -27.95
C ASP A 408 36.40 -20.82 -29.46
N TRP A 409 35.81 -19.70 -29.89
CA TRP A 409 35.83 -19.31 -31.30
C TRP A 409 37.25 -18.98 -31.75
N LYS A 410 38.04 -18.27 -30.94
CA LYS A 410 39.46 -18.03 -31.25
C LYS A 410 40.30 -19.32 -31.28
N SER A 411 39.96 -20.32 -30.47
CA SER A 411 40.64 -21.62 -30.47
C SER A 411 40.23 -22.52 -31.64
N HIS A 412 38.98 -22.44 -32.11
CA HIS A 412 38.45 -23.21 -33.25
C HIS A 412 38.55 -22.50 -34.61
N SER A 413 38.77 -21.18 -34.63
CA SER A 413 38.91 -20.36 -35.85
C SER A 413 40.36 -19.98 -36.15
N ALA A 414 41.31 -20.43 -35.33
CA ALA A 414 42.71 -20.41 -35.72
C ALA A 414 42.87 -21.36 -36.92
N PRO A 415 43.35 -20.89 -38.09
CA PRO A 415 43.60 -21.78 -39.21
C PRO A 415 44.56 -22.88 -38.76
N ARG A 416 44.20 -24.15 -38.99
CA ARG A 416 45.13 -25.28 -38.85
C ARG A 416 46.31 -25.01 -39.77
N ALA A 417 47.42 -24.55 -39.19
CA ALA A 417 48.71 -24.50 -39.87
C ALA A 417 49.25 -25.93 -39.99
N SER A 418 48.71 -26.69 -40.93
CA SER A 418 49.29 -27.94 -41.40
C SER A 418 49.24 -27.96 -42.92
N ASP A 419 49.99 -27.06 -43.57
CA ASP A 419 50.76 -27.41 -44.77
C ASP A 419 51.68 -26.25 -45.18
N ALA A 420 52.96 -26.33 -44.82
CA ALA A 420 54.05 -25.63 -45.49
C ALA A 420 55.42 -26.20 -45.07
N SER A 421 55.59 -27.52 -45.16
CA SER A 421 56.94 -28.08 -45.34
C SER A 421 57.35 -27.88 -46.80
N ARG A 422 57.90 -26.69 -47.11
CA ARG A 422 58.74 -26.48 -48.29
C ARG A 422 60.05 -25.83 -47.86
N THR A 423 60.99 -26.70 -47.53
CA THR A 423 62.43 -26.47 -47.58
C THR A 423 62.87 -25.99 -48.97
N MET A 424 63.59 -24.87 -49.05
CA MET A 424 64.64 -24.56 -50.02
C MET A 424 65.47 -23.35 -49.50
N PRO A 425 66.75 -23.18 -49.90
CA PRO A 425 67.85 -22.79 -49.02
C PRO A 425 68.25 -21.31 -49.12
N MET A 426 68.89 -20.80 -48.05
CA MET A 426 69.62 -19.52 -48.05
C MET A 426 70.81 -19.58 -49.02
N THR A 427 70.76 -18.78 -50.08
CA THR A 427 71.94 -18.32 -50.81
C THR A 427 72.52 -17.06 -50.16
N ALA A 428 73.83 -17.04 -50.03
CA ALA A 428 74.61 -16.02 -49.34
C ALA A 428 74.58 -14.65 -50.05
N VAL A 429 74.68 -13.61 -49.22
CA VAL A 429 74.88 -12.20 -49.57
C VAL A 429 76.24 -12.00 -50.26
N PRO A 430 76.35 -11.21 -51.33
CA PRO A 430 77.62 -10.66 -51.79
C PRO A 430 77.89 -9.29 -51.14
N ASP A 431 79.04 -9.21 -50.48
CA ASP A 431 79.67 -8.04 -49.86
C ASP A 431 80.12 -6.99 -50.89
N PRO A 432 79.76 -5.70 -50.72
CA PRO A 432 80.36 -4.64 -51.50
C PRO A 432 81.00 -3.56 -50.62
N SER A 433 82.15 -3.82 -50.00
CA SER A 433 83.17 -2.76 -49.76
C SER A 433 84.57 -3.26 -49.36
N LEU A 434 85.33 -3.81 -50.31
CA LEU A 434 86.80 -3.79 -50.25
C LEU A 434 87.37 -3.38 -51.61
N LEU A 435 87.76 -2.10 -51.69
CA LEU A 435 88.72 -1.42 -52.59
C LEU A 435 88.22 0.04 -52.74
N GLY A 436 88.83 1.09 -52.21
CA GLY A 436 90.05 1.27 -51.47
C GLY A 436 90.29 2.79 -51.28
N LYS A 437 91.10 3.15 -50.27
CA LYS A 437 91.88 4.40 -50.29
C LYS A 437 93.34 4.03 -50.50
N LYS A 438 93.89 4.44 -51.64
CA LYS A 438 95.34 4.64 -51.83
C LYS A 438 95.73 5.96 -51.17
N ARG A 439 96.95 5.98 -50.59
CA ARG A 439 97.85 7.10 -50.29
C ARG A 439 97.25 8.47 -49.96
#